data_AF-A0A4R5AW84-F1
#
_entry.id   AF-A0A4R5AW84-F1
#
_cell.length_a   1.000
_cell.length_b   1.000
_cell.length_c   1.000
_cell.angle_alpha   90.00
_cell.angle_beta   90.00
_cell.angle_gamma   90.00
#
_symmetry.space_group_name_H-M   'P 1'
#
loop_
_entity.id
_entity.type
_entity.pdbx_description
1 polymer ?
#
loop_
_entity_poly.entity_id
_entity_poly.type
_entity_poly.pdbx_seq_one_letter_code
_entity_poly.pdbx_strand_id
1 'polypeptide(L)'
;MKNILKYLAVGFIFGIVLTKSEAVSWYRIYEMFQFQSFHMYGIISVAVLTGIIGIQIIKRNNIKDIKGESIEIPAKEEGSSRYWIGGLFFGLGWALVGSCPGPIFILLGAGFWTVSIVLFGALLGTYLYGVLKNKLPH
;
A
#
# COMPACT_ATOMS: atom_id res chain seq x y z
N MET A 1 23.22 6.44 -10.40
CA MET A 1 22.32 7.53 -10.85
C MET A 1 21.26 7.11 -11.86
N LYS A 2 21.56 6.40 -12.96
CA LYS A 2 20.56 6.00 -14.00
C LYS A 2 19.31 5.28 -13.47
N ASN A 3 19.42 4.52 -12.38
CA ASN A 3 18.27 3.79 -11.80
C ASN A 3 17.36 4.66 -10.93
N ILE A 4 17.90 5.69 -10.25
CA ILE A 4 17.11 6.58 -9.38
C ILE A 4 16.10 7.37 -10.21
N LEU A 5 16.52 7.85 -11.39
CA LEU A 5 15.63 8.59 -12.29
C LEU A 5 14.44 7.74 -12.77
N LYS A 6 14.64 6.42 -12.95
CA LYS A 6 13.56 5.49 -13.31
C LYS A 6 12.56 5.36 -12.16
N TYR A 7 13.03 5.18 -10.92
CA TYR A 7 12.13 5.10 -9.76
C TYR A 7 11.39 6.41 -9.51
N LEU A 8 12.06 7.55 -9.70
CA LEU A 8 11.44 8.87 -9.58
C LEU A 8 10.36 9.09 -10.65
N ALA A 9 10.63 8.70 -11.90
CA ALA A 9 9.64 8.75 -12.97
C ALA A 9 8.43 7.85 -12.68
N VAL A 10 8.64 6.63 -12.20
CA VAL A 10 7.55 5.71 -11.80
C VAL A 10 6.73 6.31 -10.66
N GLY A 11 7.40 6.85 -9.63
CA GLY A 11 6.72 7.52 -8.50
C GLY A 11 5.92 8.75 -8.93
N PHE A 12 6.46 9.55 -9.87
CA PHE A 12 5.78 10.71 -10.43
C PHE A 12 4.52 10.31 -11.20
N ILE A 13 4.62 9.32 -12.09
CA ILE A 13 3.47 8.78 -12.83
C ILE A 13 2.43 8.22 -11.87
N PHE A 14 2.87 7.46 -10.86
CA PHE A 14 1.99 6.89 -9.84
C PHE A 14 1.24 7.97 -9.05
N GLY A 15 1.93 9.04 -8.65
CA GLY A 15 1.32 10.18 -7.97
C GLY A 15 0.28 10.92 -8.82
N ILE A 16 0.56 11.13 -10.12
CA ILE A 16 -0.40 11.72 -11.06
C ILE A 16 -1.64 10.84 -11.18
N VAL A 17 -1.46 9.54 -11.41
CA VAL A 17 -2.57 8.59 -11.58
C VAL A 17 -3.45 8.53 -10.34
N LEU A 18 -2.85 8.47 -9.15
CA LEU A 18 -3.60 8.44 -7.90
C LEU A 18 -4.36 9.74 -7.62
N THR A 19 -3.74 10.89 -7.93
CA THR A 19 -4.41 12.19 -7.79
C THR A 19 -5.58 12.33 -8.76
N LYS A 20 -5.39 11.93 -10.02
CA LYS A 20 -6.42 12.01 -11.08
C LYS A 20 -7.55 11.01 -10.89
N SER A 21 -7.29 9.85 -10.28
CA SER A 21 -8.32 8.85 -9.97
C SER A 21 -9.08 9.15 -8.67
N GLU A 22 -8.82 10.29 -8.03
CA GLU A 22 -9.40 10.66 -6.72
C GLU A 22 -9.20 9.61 -5.61
N ALA A 23 -8.34 8.62 -5.82
CA ALA A 23 -8.03 7.55 -4.86
C ALA A 23 -7.27 8.07 -3.62
N VAL A 24 -6.92 9.35 -3.63
CA VAL A 24 -6.29 10.10 -2.53
C VAL A 24 -7.34 10.81 -1.66
N SER A 25 -8.59 10.94 -2.14
CA SER A 25 -9.65 11.65 -1.43
C SER A 25 -10.19 10.85 -0.26
N TRP A 26 -10.21 11.48 0.93
CA TRP A 26 -10.84 10.95 2.13
C TRP A 26 -12.31 10.58 1.91
N TYR A 27 -13.02 11.34 1.07
CA TYR A 27 -14.44 11.12 0.82
C TYR A 27 -14.71 9.79 0.09
N ARG A 28 -13.93 9.47 -0.94
CA ARG A 28 -14.03 8.18 -1.67
C ARG A 28 -13.76 6.98 -0.77
N ILE A 29 -12.81 7.22 0.12
CA ILE A 29 -12.38 6.28 1.13
C ILE A 29 -13.52 6.00 2.12
N TYR A 30 -14.18 7.05 2.62
CA TYR A 30 -15.33 6.95 3.50
C TYR A 30 -16.54 6.29 2.81
N GLU A 31 -16.85 6.68 1.56
CA GLU A 31 -17.92 6.08 0.74
C GLU A 31 -17.72 4.56 0.55
N MET A 32 -16.47 4.12 0.44
CA MET A 32 -16.12 2.70 0.32
C MET A 32 -16.52 1.93 1.59
N PHE A 33 -16.17 2.42 2.77
CA PHE A 33 -16.52 1.77 4.04
C PHE A 33 -18.01 1.85 4.37
N GLN A 34 -18.73 2.84 3.83
CA GLN A 34 -20.18 2.95 3.94
C GLN A 34 -20.94 2.25 2.77
N PHE A 35 -20.21 1.52 1.91
CA PHE A 35 -20.75 0.78 0.76
C PHE A 35 -21.59 1.63 -0.22
N GLN A 36 -21.32 2.94 -0.31
CA GLN A 36 -22.06 3.87 -1.16
C GLN A 36 -21.52 3.93 -2.60
N SER A 37 -20.25 3.58 -2.80
CA SER A 37 -19.59 3.71 -4.12
C SER A 37 -18.70 2.51 -4.43
N PHE A 38 -18.85 1.97 -5.64
CA PHE A 38 -18.02 0.86 -6.16
C PHE A 38 -16.67 1.32 -6.71
N HIS A 39 -16.41 2.63 -6.77
CA HIS A 39 -15.24 3.17 -7.47
C HIS A 39 -13.91 2.65 -6.89
N MET A 40 -13.72 2.77 -5.57
CA MET A 40 -12.50 2.31 -4.92
C MET A 40 -12.37 0.78 -4.89
N TYR A 41 -13.48 0.06 -4.71
CA TYR A 41 -13.50 -1.40 -4.80
C TYR A 41 -13.04 -1.87 -6.19
N GLY A 42 -13.49 -1.19 -7.25
CA GLY A 42 -13.06 -1.45 -8.62
C GLY A 42 -11.56 -1.23 -8.82
N ILE A 43 -11.04 -0.08 -8.36
CA ILE A 43 -9.60 0.23 -8.45
C ILE A 43 -8.76 -0.83 -7.73
N ILE A 44 -9.11 -1.17 -6.48
CA ILE A 44 -8.38 -2.16 -5.68
C ILE A 44 -8.46 -3.54 -6.34
N SER A 45 -9.64 -3.96 -6.80
CA SER A 45 -9.83 -5.27 -7.43
C SER A 45 -9.01 -5.40 -8.72
N VAL A 46 -9.04 -4.38 -9.58
CA VAL A 46 -8.24 -4.37 -10.82
C VAL A 46 -6.76 -4.41 -10.50
N ALA A 47 -6.28 -3.60 -9.54
CA ALA A 47 -4.89 -3.61 -9.13
C ALA A 47 -4.43 -4.99 -8.62
N VAL A 48 -5.24 -5.65 -7.78
CA VAL A 48 -4.96 -7.00 -7.26
C VAL A 48 -4.94 -8.02 -8.38
N LEU A 49 -5.93 -8.02 -9.28
CA LEU A 49 -5.99 -8.96 -10.41
C LEU A 49 -4.81 -8.77 -11.36
N THR A 50 -4.48 -7.53 -11.72
CA THR A 50 -3.30 -7.22 -12.56
C THR A 50 -2.01 -7.68 -11.88
N GLY A 51 -1.87 -7.49 -10.57
CA GLY A 51 -0.73 -7.96 -9.79
C GLY A 51 -0.59 -9.49 -9.81
N ILE A 52 -1.71 -10.21 -9.59
CA ILE A 52 -1.74 -11.67 -9.63
C ILE A 52 -1.34 -12.19 -11.02
N ILE A 53 -1.94 -11.64 -12.08
CA ILE A 53 -1.63 -12.03 -13.47
C ILE A 53 -0.16 -11.75 -13.80
N GLY A 54 0.34 -10.56 -13.43
CA GLY A 54 1.74 -10.18 -13.63
C GLY A 54 2.71 -11.13 -12.93
N ILE A 55 2.47 -11.42 -11.65
CA ILE A 55 3.27 -12.38 -10.88
C ILE A 55 3.23 -13.77 -11.52
N GLN A 56 2.06 -14.23 -11.95
CA GLN A 56 1.90 -15.53 -12.57
C GLN A 56 2.67 -15.64 -13.90
N ILE A 57 2.66 -14.58 -14.72
CA ILE A 57 3.44 -14.50 -15.96
C ILE A 57 4.94 -14.54 -15.66
N ILE A 58 5.41 -13.78 -14.66
CA ILE A 58 6.81 -13.77 -14.24
C ILE A 58 7.27 -15.16 -13.82
N LYS A 59 6.48 -15.85 -12.99
CA LYS A 59 6.76 -17.22 -12.53
C LYS A 59 6.76 -18.22 -13.69
N ARG A 60 5.79 -18.15 -14.61
CA ARG A 60 5.68 -19.09 -15.73
C ARG A 60 6.80 -18.92 -16.75
N ASN A 61 7.20 -17.69 -17.03
CA ASN A 61 8.18 -17.38 -18.07
C ASN A 61 9.61 -17.20 -17.53
N ASN A 62 9.85 -17.42 -16.23
CA ASN A 62 11.14 -17.18 -15.56
C ASN A 62 11.76 -15.83 -15.96
N ILE A 63 10.95 -14.76 -15.92
CA ILE A 63 11.39 -13.43 -16.34
C ILE A 63 12.47 -12.95 -15.38
N LYS A 64 13.59 -12.52 -15.97
CA LYS A 64 14.74 -11.99 -15.23
C LYS A 64 14.53 -10.50 -14.93
N ASP A 65 15.05 -10.03 -13.81
CA ASP A 65 15.09 -8.61 -13.46
C ASP A 65 15.95 -7.83 -14.48
N ILE A 66 15.91 -6.50 -14.41
CA ILE A 66 16.70 -5.54 -15.19
C ILE A 66 18.21 -5.84 -15.12
N LYS A 67 18.65 -6.57 -14.08
CA LYS A 67 20.04 -7.02 -13.86
C LYS A 67 20.34 -8.44 -14.34
N GLY A 68 19.35 -9.18 -14.87
CA GLY A 68 19.52 -10.56 -15.33
C GLY A 68 19.36 -11.63 -14.24
N GLU A 69 19.02 -11.25 -13.01
CA GLU A 69 18.76 -12.13 -11.87
C GLU A 69 17.34 -12.74 -11.95
N SER A 70 17.16 -13.95 -11.41
CA SER A 70 15.82 -14.56 -11.32
C SER A 70 14.96 -13.82 -10.30
N ILE A 71 13.69 -13.55 -10.61
CA ILE A 71 12.76 -12.93 -9.67
C ILE A 71 12.26 -14.01 -8.69
N GLU A 72 12.95 -14.17 -7.57
CA GLU A 72 12.51 -15.05 -6.48
C GLU A 72 11.45 -14.35 -5.63
N ILE A 73 10.23 -14.88 -5.66
CA ILE A 73 9.12 -14.40 -4.83
C ILE A 73 9.07 -15.29 -3.58
N PRO A 74 9.50 -14.80 -2.41
CA PRO A 74 9.49 -15.60 -1.19
C PRO A 74 8.06 -16.03 -0.84
N ALA A 75 7.91 -17.25 -0.34
CA ALA A 75 6.63 -17.73 0.15
C ALA A 75 6.17 -16.88 1.34
N LYS A 76 4.88 -16.54 1.37
CA LYS A 76 4.28 -15.87 2.53
C LYS A 76 4.35 -16.82 3.73
N GLU A 77 4.83 -16.32 4.87
CA GLU A 77 4.81 -17.08 6.13
C GLU A 77 3.38 -17.53 6.47
N GLU A 78 3.24 -18.74 6.98
CA GLU A 78 1.92 -19.33 7.27
C GLU A 78 1.12 -18.48 8.28
N GLY A 79 -0.20 -18.52 8.10
CA GLY A 79 -1.17 -17.59 8.68
C GLY A 79 -1.29 -17.68 10.20
N SER A 80 -0.42 -16.97 10.91
CA SER A 80 -0.52 -16.76 12.36
C SER A 80 -1.63 -15.77 12.73
N SER A 81 -2.08 -15.83 14.00
CA SER A 81 -3.02 -14.90 14.65
C SER A 81 -2.64 -13.43 14.48
N ARG A 82 -1.33 -13.14 14.33
CA ARG A 82 -0.79 -11.80 14.06
C ARG A 82 -1.38 -11.15 12.80
N TYR A 83 -1.65 -11.92 11.74
CA TYR A 83 -2.15 -11.36 10.48
C TYR A 83 -3.62 -10.95 10.59
N TRP A 84 -4.40 -11.73 11.34
CA TRP A 84 -5.80 -11.42 11.61
C TRP A 84 -5.93 -10.19 12.49
N ILE A 85 -5.18 -10.17 13.61
CA ILE A 85 -5.18 -9.04 14.54
C ILE A 85 -4.64 -7.78 13.85
N GLY A 86 -3.50 -7.87 13.18
CA GLY A 86 -2.90 -6.75 12.46
C GLY A 86 -3.78 -6.24 11.32
N GLY A 87 -4.41 -7.14 10.57
CA GLY A 87 -5.36 -6.77 9.51
C GLY A 87 -6.58 -6.02 10.03
N LEU A 88 -7.13 -6.45 11.17
CA LEU A 88 -8.24 -5.77 11.82
C LEU A 88 -7.85 -4.37 12.30
N PHE A 89 -6.73 -4.22 13.01
CA PHE A 89 -6.24 -2.91 13.45
C PHE A 89 -5.92 -1.98 12.27
N PHE A 90 -5.32 -2.52 11.20
CA PHE A 90 -5.05 -1.75 9.99
C PHE A 90 -6.35 -1.28 9.32
N GLY A 91 -7.35 -2.17 9.18
CA GLY A 91 -8.65 -1.83 8.60
C GLY A 91 -9.40 -0.78 9.42
N LEU A 92 -9.42 -0.91 10.75
CA LEU A 92 -10.04 0.06 11.66
C LEU A 92 -9.31 1.41 11.60
N GLY A 93 -7.98 1.41 11.66
CA GLY A 93 -7.18 2.63 11.57
C GLY A 93 -7.36 3.34 10.23
N TRP A 94 -7.38 2.58 9.14
CA TRP A 94 -7.72 3.09 7.82
C TRP A 94 -9.10 3.75 7.88
N ALA A 95 -10.14 3.05 8.37
CA ALA A 95 -11.53 3.55 8.38
C ALA A 95 -11.69 4.85 9.17
N LEU A 96 -10.98 4.97 10.30
CA LEU A 96 -11.00 6.15 11.16
C LEU A 96 -10.30 7.35 10.52
N VAL A 97 -9.10 7.13 9.97
CA VAL A 97 -8.25 8.21 9.43
C VAL A 97 -8.67 8.58 8.02
N GLY A 98 -9.25 7.62 7.30
CA GLY A 98 -9.59 7.71 5.89
C GLY A 98 -8.38 7.99 5.00
N SER A 99 -7.23 7.40 5.34
CA SER A 99 -6.00 7.52 4.57
C SER A 99 -5.16 6.26 4.74
N CYS A 100 -4.41 5.92 3.70
CA CYS A 100 -3.49 4.79 3.71
C CYS A 100 -2.08 5.26 3.34
N PRO A 101 -1.04 4.40 3.42
CA PRO A 101 0.33 4.87 3.24
C PRO A 101 0.57 5.56 1.89
N GLY A 102 -0.12 5.16 0.81
CA GLY A 102 -0.02 5.81 -0.49
C GLY A 102 -0.50 7.27 -0.49
N PRO A 103 -1.79 7.53 -0.21
CA PRO A 103 -2.36 8.87 -0.08
C PRO A 103 -1.63 9.76 0.92
N ILE A 104 -1.08 9.22 2.03
CA ILE A 104 -0.32 10.01 3.00
C ILE A 104 0.83 10.78 2.34
N PHE A 105 1.65 10.10 1.54
CA PHE A 105 2.79 10.75 0.87
C PHE A 105 2.35 11.72 -0.23
N ILE A 106 1.26 11.41 -0.94
CA ILE A 106 0.75 12.26 -2.01
C ILE A 106 0.11 13.54 -1.45
N LEU A 107 -0.71 13.43 -0.40
CA LEU A 107 -1.34 14.56 0.27
C LEU A 107 -0.29 15.49 0.90
N LEU A 108 0.76 14.94 1.49
CA LEU A 108 1.90 15.72 1.96
C LEU A 108 2.59 16.47 0.82
N GLY A 109 2.83 15.81 -0.31
CA GLY A 109 3.39 16.44 -1.51
C GLY A 109 2.46 17.51 -2.13
N ALA A 110 1.14 17.38 -1.95
CA ALA A 110 0.14 18.35 -2.39
C ALA A 110 -0.03 19.53 -1.42
N GLY A 111 0.69 19.57 -0.30
CA GLY A 111 0.68 20.69 0.66
C GLY A 111 -0.25 20.52 1.86
N PHE A 112 -0.88 19.36 2.05
CA PHE A 112 -1.73 19.09 3.20
C PHE A 112 -0.91 18.68 4.44
N TRP A 113 -0.42 19.69 5.17
CA TRP A 113 0.44 19.47 6.35
C TRP A 113 -0.23 18.71 7.50
N THR A 114 -1.56 18.75 7.60
CA THR A 114 -2.32 18.01 8.63
C THR A 114 -2.07 16.50 8.56
N VAL A 115 -1.76 15.98 7.37
CA VAL A 115 -1.46 14.56 7.15
C VAL A 115 -0.12 14.16 7.77
N SER A 116 0.76 15.11 8.12
CA SER A 116 2.00 14.82 8.84
C SER A 116 1.71 14.16 10.19
N ILE A 117 0.62 14.54 10.88
CA ILE A 117 0.23 13.94 12.15
C ILE A 117 -0.08 12.45 11.97
N VAL A 118 -0.81 12.12 10.89
CA VAL A 118 -1.13 10.74 10.53
C VAL A 118 0.15 9.97 10.20
N LEU A 119 1.06 10.57 9.44
CA LEU A 119 2.36 9.95 9.12
C LEU A 119 3.16 9.65 10.38
N PHE A 120 3.26 10.60 11.32
CA PHE A 120 3.94 10.39 12.60
C PHE A 120 3.27 9.28 13.42
N GLY A 121 1.94 9.25 13.48
CA GLY A 121 1.20 8.18 14.16
C GLY A 121 1.46 6.80 13.54
N ALA A 122 1.46 6.70 12.20
CA ALA A 122 1.75 5.47 11.49
C ALA A 122 3.19 5.00 11.70
N LEU A 123 4.16 5.92 11.70
CA LEU A 123 5.57 5.62 11.98
C LEU A 123 5.77 5.16 13.42
N LEU A 124 5.18 5.85 14.39
CA LEU A 124 5.24 5.47 15.80
C LEU A 124 4.59 4.10 16.04
N GLY A 125 3.41 3.84 15.47
CA GLY A 125 2.76 2.53 15.56
C GLY A 125 3.60 1.41 14.96
N THR A 126 4.22 1.66 13.81
CA THR A 126 5.12 0.68 13.16
C THR A 126 6.38 0.44 13.98
N TYR A 127 6.97 1.50 14.55
CA TYR A 127 8.14 1.39 15.42
C TYR A 127 7.82 0.60 16.69
N LEU A 128 6.72 0.93 17.38
CA LEU A 128 6.26 0.23 18.56
C LEU A 128 5.99 -1.25 18.26
N TYR A 129 5.30 -1.56 17.16
CA TYR A 129 5.09 -2.93 16.73
C TYR A 129 6.41 -3.65 16.45
N GLY A 130 7.37 -2.98 15.80
CA GLY A 130 8.70 -3.53 15.54
C GLY A 130 9.47 -3.91 16.82
N VAL A 131 9.38 -3.08 17.86
CA VAL A 131 9.99 -3.34 19.17
C VAL A 131 9.26 -4.46 19.92
N LEU A 132 7.93 -4.46 19.88
CA LEU A 132 7.10 -5.45 20.58
C LEU A 132 6.99 -6.80 19.85
N LYS A 133 7.35 -6.86 18.56
CA LYS A 133 7.23 -8.06 17.73
C LYS A 133 7.83 -9.28 18.43
N ASN A 134 9.04 -9.18 18.96
CA ASN A 134 9.76 -10.29 19.59
C ASN A 134 9.08 -10.80 20.89
N LYS A 135 8.12 -10.07 21.44
CA LYS A 135 7.37 -10.43 22.66
C LYS A 135 5.94 -10.90 22.37
N LEU A 136 5.47 -10.79 21.12
CA LEU A 136 4.13 -11.19 20.74
C LEU A 136 4.13 -12.67 20.31
N PRO A 137 3.08 -13.44 20.65
CA PRO A 137 2.97 -14.82 20.19
C PRO A 137 2.98 -14.86 18.66
N HIS A 138 3.94 -15.61 18.11
CA HIS A 138 4.10 -15.84 16.67
C HIS A 138 3.35 -17.09 16.25
#